data_AF-A0A5K1BJ10-F1
#
_entry.id   AF-A0A5K1BJ10-F1
#
_cell.length_a   1.000
_cell.length_b   1.000
_cell.length_c   1.000
_cell.angle_alpha   90.00
_cell.angle_beta   90.00
_cell.angle_gamma   90.00
#
_symmetry.space_group_name_H-M   'P 1'
#
loop_
_entity.id
_entity.type
_entity.pdbx_description
1 polymer ?
#
loop_
_entity_poly.entity_id
_entity_poly.type
_entity_poly.pdbx_seq_one_letter_code
_entity_poly.pdbx_strand_id
1 'polypeptide(L)' 'MGVVCNGCVSGFLPKDEAFAVHYPGYPSSTSRAIETLGGNDGILK' A
#
# COMPACT_ATOMS: atom_id res chain seq x y z
N MET A 1 -4.65 -3.08 -6.79
CA MET A 1 -3.90 -3.39 -5.57
C MET A 1 -3.46 -4.84 -5.62
N GLY A 2 -2.17 -5.11 -5.48
CA GLY A 2 -1.68 -6.49 -5.44
C GLY A 2 -2.15 -7.19 -4.16
N VAL A 3 -2.59 -8.44 -4.28
CA VAL A 3 -3.03 -9.25 -3.14
C VAL A 3 -1.86 -10.12 -2.72
N VAL A 4 -1.48 -10.04 -1.44
CA VAL A 4 -0.41 -10.89 -0.89
C VAL A 4 -0.96 -12.31 -0.71
N CYS A 5 -0.48 -13.25 -1.51
CA CYS A 5 -0.81 -14.67 -1.41
C CYS A 5 0.45 -15.47 -1.08
N ASN A 6 0.40 -16.26 -0.01
CA ASN A 6 1.48 -17.18 0.38
C ASN A 6 2.84 -16.49 0.61
N GLY A 7 2.84 -15.29 1.19
CA GLY A 7 4.08 -14.53 1.44
C GLY A 7 4.70 -13.89 0.20
N CYS A 8 4.05 -14.03 -0.96
CA CYS A 8 4.46 -13.39 -2.21
C CYS A 8 3.35 -12.44 -2.66
N VAL A 9 3.70 -11.21 -3.05
CA VAL A 9 2.71 -10.28 -3.61
C VAL A 9 2.35 -10.78 -5.00
N SER A 10 1.13 -11.30 -5.16
CA SER A 10 0.60 -11.68 -6.46
C SER A 10 -0.22 -10.52 -7.02
N GLY A 11 0.18 -10.00 -8.17
CA GLY A 11 -0.45 -8.84 -8.76
C GLY A 11 0.33 -8.35 -9.96
N PHE A 12 -0.32 -7.50 -10.76
CA PHE A 12 0.36 -6.82 -11.86
C PHE A 12 1.34 -5.81 -11.25
N LEU A 13 2.64 -6.12 -11.32
CA LEU A 13 3.66 -5.13 -11.02
C LEU A 13 3.61 -4.09 -12.15
N PRO A 14 3.34 -2.81 -11.85
CA PRO A 14 3.34 -1.77 -12.87
C PRO A 14 4.68 -1.79 -13.62
N LYS A 15 4.66 -1.51 -14.92
CA LYS A 15 5.91 -1.33 -15.69
C LYS A 15 6.65 -0.06 -15.27
N ASP A 16 5.92 0.88 -14.65
CA ASP A 16 6.42 2.13 -14.09
C ASP A 16 7.05 1.92 -12.70
N GLU A 17 7.89 2.88 -12.27
CA GLU A 17 8.44 2.88 -10.91
C GLU A 17 7.32 2.99 -9.86
N ALA A 18 7.34 2.09 -8.89
CA ALA A 18 6.41 2.08 -7.78
C ALA A 18 7.16 1.79 -6.48
N PHE A 19 6.64 2.29 -5.36
CA PHE A 19 7.17 2.03 -4.03
C PHE A 19 6.08 1.41 -3.14
N ALA A 20 6.51 0.60 -2.18
CA ALA A 20 5.63 -0.06 -1.23
C ALA A 20 5.86 0.51 0.18
N VAL A 21 4.78 0.80 0.89
CA VAL A 21 4.83 1.25 2.28
C VAL A 21 4.38 0.10 3.18
N HIS A 22 5.27 -0.37 4.05
CA HIS A 22 4.93 -1.36 5.06
C HIS A 22 4.24 -0.68 6.25
N TYR A 23 2.91 -0.75 6.27
CA TYR A 23 2.11 -0.18 7.35
C TYR A 23 1.92 -1.21 8.48
N PRO A 24 2.46 -0.98 9.69
CA PRO A 24 2.45 -1.97 10.77
C PRO A 24 1.11 -2.12 11.49
N GLY A 25 0.16 -1.19 11.26
CA GLY A 25 -1.20 -1.35 11.74
C GLY A 25 -1.93 -2.42 10.92
N TYR A 26 -2.91 -3.09 11.51
CA TYR A 26 -3.92 -3.84 10.75
C TYR A 26 -5.14 -2.93 10.57
N PRO A 27 -5.12 -2.00 9.60
CA PRO A 27 -6.23 -1.11 9.40
C PRO A 27 -7.41 -1.95 8.90
N SER A 28 -8.60 -1.65 9.41
CA SER A 28 -9.83 -2.29 8.96
C SER A 28 -10.12 -2.03 7.48
N SER A 29 -9.51 -1.01 6.88
CA SER A 29 -9.57 -0.72 5.45
C SER A 29 -8.31 0.02 4.96
N THR A 30 -8.01 -0.09 3.67
CA THR A 30 -6.88 0.61 3.05
C THR A 30 -7.03 2.13 3.11
N SER A 31 -8.26 2.65 3.02
CA SER A 31 -8.54 4.09 3.18
C SER A 31 -8.08 4.63 4.53
N ARG A 32 -8.28 3.85 5.61
CA ARG A 32 -7.80 4.24 6.94
C ARG A 32 -6.28 4.24 7.04
N ALA A 33 -5.62 3.27 6.41
CA ALA A 33 -4.17 3.25 6.30
C ALA A 33 -3.65 4.54 5.63
N ILE A 34 -4.27 4.92 4.50
CA ILE A 34 -3.90 6.11 3.72
C ILE A 34 -4.09 7.39 4.55
N GLU A 35 -5.22 7.55 5.22
CA GLU A 35 -5.45 8.72 6.10
C GLU A 35 -4.39 8.83 7.20
N THR A 36 -4.02 7.72 7.86
CA THR A 36 -3.01 7.75 8.93
C THR A 36 -1.60 8.07 8.45
N LEU A 37 -1.32 7.83 7.16
CA LEU A 37 -0.06 8.20 6.51
C LEU A 37 -0.06 9.65 6.03
N GLY A 38 -1.08 10.45 6.38
CA GLY A 38 -1.20 11.85 5.96
C GLY A 38 -1.95 12.03 4.64
N GLY A 39 -2.73 11.04 4.21
CA GLY A 39 -3.46 11.05 2.95
C GLY A 39 -2.57 10.80 1.74
N ASN A 40 -3.14 10.92 0.54
CA ASN A 40 -2.38 10.75 -0.70
C ASN A 40 -1.23 11.76 -0.80
N ASP A 41 -1.46 13.02 -0.40
CA ASP A 41 -0.43 14.05 -0.41
C ASP A 41 0.70 13.76 0.58
N GLY A 42 0.42 13.14 1.73
CA GLY A 42 1.44 12.73 2.70
C GLY A 42 2.30 11.57 2.20
N ILE A 43 1.72 10.66 1.41
CA ILE A 43 2.42 9.50 0.83
C ILE A 43 3.29 9.90 -0.37
N LEU A 44 2.89 10.93 -1.12
CA LEU A 44 3.59 11.40 -2.32
C LEU A 44 4.72 12.40 -2.04
N LYS A 45 4.91 12.81 -0.79
CA LYS A 45 5.86 13.83 -0.37
C LYS A 45 7.17 13.22 0.11
#